data_AF-A0A7X7P5D0-F1
#
_entry.id   AF-A0A7X7P5D0-F1
#
_cell.length_a   1.000
_cell.length_b   1.000
_cell.length_c   1.000
_cell.angle_alpha   90.00
_cell.angle_beta   90.00
_cell.angle_gamma   90.00
#
_symmetry.space_group_name_H-M   'P 1'
#
loop_
_entity.id
_entity.type
_entity.pdbx_description
1 polymer ?
#
loop_
_entity_poly.entity_id
_entity_poly.type
_entity_poly.pdbx_seq_one_letter_code
_entity_poly.pdbx_strand_id
1 'polypeptide(L)'
;VFFADDASATDSGKPKFRKVPCRLLPDHETAFAMSIHKSQGSEFNRILVLVPDADCPILTKELIYTAITRTQTGVELWCGRDVFVRAACRRVSRFTGLKDRIDRLAPR
;
A
#
# COMPACT_ATOMS: atom_id res chain seq x y z
N VAL A 1 2.25 6.63 6.22
CA VAL A 1 3.64 6.15 6.08
C VAL A 1 3.66 4.68 6.42
N PHE A 2 4.31 3.86 5.60
CA PHE A 2 4.29 2.39 5.69
C PHE A 2 5.71 1.91 6.02
N PHE A 3 5.85 1.12 7.09
CA PHE A 3 7.07 0.40 7.42
C PHE A 3 6.84 -1.07 7.15
N ALA A 4 7.83 -1.71 6.56
CA ALA A 4 7.86 -3.14 6.36
C ALA A 4 8.99 -3.74 7.18
N ASP A 5 8.68 -4.79 7.92
CA ASP A 5 9.67 -5.70 8.47
C ASP A 5 9.73 -6.93 7.58
N ASP A 6 10.85 -7.07 6.88
CA ASP A 6 11.10 -8.17 5.95
C ASP A 6 11.88 -9.28 6.66
N ALA A 7 11.22 -9.92 7.63
CA ALA A 7 11.75 -11.07 8.34
C ALA A 7 11.09 -12.38 7.86
N SER A 8 11.33 -12.79 6.61
CA SER A 8 11.13 -14.19 6.19
C SER A 8 11.95 -14.50 4.94
N ALA A 9 13.26 -14.70 5.16
CA ALA A 9 14.00 -15.60 4.31
C ALA A 9 13.59 -17.05 4.65
N THR A 10 12.38 -17.44 4.26
CA THR A 10 11.95 -18.84 4.26
C THR A 10 11.44 -19.19 2.86
N ASP A 11 12.37 -19.34 1.92
CA ASP A 11 12.19 -20.28 0.81
C ASP A 11 13.55 -20.87 0.40
N SER A 12 13.46 -22.15 0.06
CA SER A 12 14.43 -23.19 -0.25
C SER A 12 15.41 -22.94 -1.43
N GLY A 13 15.63 -21.69 -1.82
CA GLY A 13 16.58 -21.29 -2.86
C GLY A 13 17.38 -20.07 -2.40
N LYS A 14 18.72 -20.18 -2.34
CA LYS A 14 19.58 -19.05 -1.93
C LYS A 14 19.25 -17.82 -2.78
N PRO A 15 18.94 -16.65 -2.18
CA PRO A 15 18.67 -15.45 -2.93
C PRO A 15 19.85 -15.13 -3.85
N LYS A 16 19.55 -14.95 -5.15
CA LYS A 16 20.57 -14.65 -6.15
C LYS A 16 20.92 -13.17 -6.06
N PHE A 17 21.95 -12.85 -5.28
CA PHE A 17 22.44 -11.48 -5.17
C PHE A 17 23.22 -11.06 -6.42
N ARG A 18 22.95 -9.85 -6.91
CA ARG A 18 23.75 -9.17 -7.94
C ARG A 18 24.56 -8.07 -7.28
N LYS A 19 25.89 -8.16 -7.36
CA LYS A 19 26.77 -7.06 -6.94
C LYS A 19 26.69 -5.93 -7.97
N VAL A 20 26.46 -4.70 -7.51
CA VAL A 20 26.43 -3.49 -8.34
C VAL A 20 27.35 -2.45 -7.67
N PRO A 21 28.34 -1.90 -8.38
CA PRO A 21 29.14 -0.78 -7.87
C PRO A 21 28.26 0.43 -7.56
N CYS A 22 28.49 1.13 -6.44
CA CYS A 22 27.65 2.27 -6.03
C CYS A 22 27.57 3.37 -7.10
N ARG A 23 28.64 3.61 -7.86
CA ARG A 23 28.67 4.62 -8.95
C ARG A 23 27.71 4.29 -10.11
N LEU A 24 27.30 3.05 -10.27
CA LEU A 24 26.37 2.61 -11.32
C LEU A 24 24.90 2.59 -10.85
N LEU A 25 24.63 2.91 -9.59
CA LEU A 25 23.25 3.01 -9.10
C LEU A 25 22.61 4.28 -9.71
N PRO A 26 21.44 4.14 -10.37
CA PRO A 26 20.59 5.29 -10.70
C PRO A 26 20.15 6.04 -9.44
N ASP A 27 19.38 7.11 -9.63
CA ASP A 27 18.72 7.82 -8.53
C ASP A 27 17.99 6.83 -7.62
N HIS A 28 18.31 6.88 -6.34
CA HIS A 28 17.80 5.96 -5.34
C HIS A 28 17.46 6.73 -4.06
N GLU A 29 16.45 6.22 -3.36
CA GLU A 29 16.00 6.75 -2.09
C GLU A 29 16.14 5.69 -1.01
N THR A 30 16.30 6.12 0.23
CA THR A 30 16.26 5.21 1.37
C THR A 30 14.82 4.70 1.58
N ALA A 31 14.67 3.40 1.75
CA ALA A 31 13.36 2.73 1.83
C ALA A 31 12.97 2.27 3.25
N PHE A 32 13.42 2.96 4.31
CA PHE A 32 13.01 2.64 5.69
C PHE A 32 11.51 2.77 5.89
N ALA A 33 10.91 3.74 5.21
CA ALA A 33 9.48 3.91 5.14
C ALA A 33 9.09 4.30 3.71
N MET A 34 7.93 3.83 3.28
CA MET A 34 7.42 4.11 1.94
C MET A 34 5.96 4.54 1.99
N SER A 35 5.44 5.00 0.86
CA SER A 35 4.01 5.16 0.71
C SER A 35 3.37 3.82 0.40
N ILE A 36 2.08 3.67 0.74
CA ILE A 36 1.31 2.47 0.37
C ILE A 36 1.32 2.27 -1.16
N HIS A 37 1.32 3.37 -1.93
CA HIS A 37 1.48 3.32 -3.38
C HIS A 37 2.82 2.73 -3.85
N LYS A 38 3.95 3.10 -3.22
CA LYS A 38 5.27 2.54 -3.55
C LYS A 38 5.40 1.05 -3.17
N SER A 39 4.57 0.55 -2.26
CA SER A 39 4.54 -0.87 -1.85
C SER A 39 3.73 -1.79 -2.78
N GLN A 40 3.16 -1.27 -3.86
CA GLN A 40 2.30 -2.06 -4.75
C GLN A 40 3.09 -3.19 -5.44
N GLY A 41 2.59 -4.43 -5.31
CA GLY A 41 3.26 -5.62 -5.84
C GLY A 41 4.32 -6.24 -4.93
N SER A 42 4.60 -5.62 -3.79
CA SER A 42 5.43 -6.20 -2.71
C SER A 42 4.55 -6.81 -1.61
N GLU A 43 5.10 -7.76 -0.88
CA GLU A 43 4.52 -8.34 0.34
C GLU A 43 5.57 -8.37 1.43
N PHE A 44 5.13 -8.27 2.68
CA PHE A 44 6.02 -8.20 3.84
C PHE A 44 5.47 -9.02 4.99
N ASN A 45 6.31 -9.46 5.91
CA ASN A 45 5.85 -10.28 7.03
C ASN A 45 5.03 -9.46 7.99
N ARG A 46 5.60 -8.38 8.50
CA ARG A 46 4.91 -7.45 9.41
C ARG A 46 5.00 -6.04 8.88
N ILE A 47 3.95 -5.27 9.12
CA ILE A 47 3.91 -3.86 8.70
C ILE A 47 3.46 -2.97 9.85
N LEU A 48 3.97 -1.73 9.86
CA LEU A 48 3.43 -0.64 10.66
C LEU A 48 2.90 0.45 9.71
N VAL A 49 1.63 0.80 9.87
CA VAL A 49 0.94 1.82 9.08
C VAL A 49 0.70 3.02 9.97
N LEU A 50 1.41 4.12 9.68
CA LEU A 50 1.19 5.42 10.32
C LEU A 50 0.21 6.25 9.48
N VAL A 51 -0.87 6.67 10.11
CA VAL A 51 -1.88 7.57 9.55
C VAL A 51 -1.76 8.94 10.22
N PRO A 52 -1.75 10.06 9.46
CA PRO A 52 -1.73 11.38 10.08
C PRO A 52 -2.99 11.64 10.91
N ASP A 53 -2.86 12.43 11.97
CA ASP A 53 -3.97 12.79 12.86
C ASP A 53 -5.01 13.68 12.17
N ALA A 54 -4.62 14.37 11.09
CA ALA A 54 -5.53 15.15 10.26
C ALA A 54 -6.18 14.27 9.20
N ASP A 55 -7.50 14.39 9.05
CA ASP A 55 -8.21 13.83 7.91
C ASP A 55 -7.72 14.49 6.61
N CYS A 56 -7.38 13.68 5.61
CA CYS A 56 -6.96 14.16 4.31
C CYS A 56 -7.57 13.30 3.19
N PRO A 57 -7.81 13.85 1.98
CA PRO A 57 -8.60 13.18 0.94
C PRO A 57 -8.07 11.81 0.49
N ILE A 58 -6.76 11.59 0.63
CA ILE A 58 -6.12 10.32 0.28
C ILE A 58 -6.45 9.19 1.28
N LEU A 59 -6.87 9.52 2.51
CA LEU A 59 -7.31 8.53 3.49
C LEU A 59 -8.68 7.98 3.12
N THR A 60 -8.69 6.81 2.49
CA THR A 60 -9.90 6.10 2.09
C THR A 60 -9.85 4.65 2.58
N LYS A 61 -11.01 3.99 2.53
CA LYS A 61 -11.11 2.56 2.84
C LYS A 61 -10.18 1.73 1.97
N GLU A 62 -10.08 2.04 0.68
CA GLU A 62 -9.22 1.36 -0.29
C GLU A 62 -7.74 1.52 0.05
N LEU A 63 -7.32 2.70 0.51
CA LEU A 63 -5.93 2.92 0.93
C LEU A 63 -5.58 2.05 2.14
N ILE A 64 -6.45 2.02 3.17
CA ILE A 64 -6.26 1.21 4.38
C ILE A 64 -6.30 -0.29 4.02
N TYR A 65 -7.26 -0.71 3.21
CA TYR A 65 -7.38 -2.09 2.73
C TYR A 65 -6.13 -2.52 1.96
N THR A 66 -5.61 -1.66 1.08
CA THR A 66 -4.38 -1.94 0.34
C THR A 66 -3.22 -2.14 1.32
N ALA A 67 -3.05 -1.25 2.32
CA ALA A 67 -2.01 -1.40 3.33
C ALA A 67 -2.11 -2.74 4.06
N ILE A 68 -3.30 -3.10 4.55
CA ILE A 68 -3.54 -4.36 5.28
C ILE A 68 -3.21 -5.59 4.42
N THR A 69 -3.56 -5.56 3.13
CA THR A 69 -3.27 -6.68 2.20
C THR A 69 -1.80 -6.75 1.76
N ARG A 70 -0.91 -5.87 2.24
CA ARG A 70 0.53 -5.98 1.99
C ARG A 70 1.26 -6.85 3.04
N THR A 71 0.61 -7.26 4.12
CA THR A 71 1.22 -8.11 5.15
C THR A 71 0.78 -9.57 5.05
N GLN A 72 1.71 -10.49 5.33
CA GLN A 72 1.43 -11.92 5.44
C GLN A 72 1.09 -12.35 6.88
N THR A 73 1.70 -11.73 7.90
CA THR A 73 1.64 -12.23 9.29
C THR A 73 1.11 -11.23 10.32
N GLY A 74 1.17 -9.93 10.07
CA GLY A 74 0.69 -8.95 11.05
C GLY A 74 0.75 -7.50 10.62
N VAL A 75 -0.27 -6.74 10.99
CA VAL A 75 -0.36 -5.29 10.79
C VAL A 75 -0.52 -4.57 12.12
N GLU A 76 0.24 -3.50 12.29
CA GLU A 76 0.02 -2.50 13.32
C GLU A 76 -0.43 -1.20 12.68
N LEU A 77 -1.55 -0.64 13.12
CA LEU A 77 -2.14 0.58 12.55
C LEU A 77 -2.15 1.68 13.61
N TRP A 78 -1.34 2.70 13.42
CA TRP A 78 -1.30 3.88 14.28
C TRP A 78 -2.12 4.98 13.63
N CYS A 79 -3.32 5.17 14.16
CA CYS A 79 -4.31 6.09 13.63
C CYS A 79 -5.24 6.56 14.75
N GLY A 80 -5.61 7.84 14.76
CA GLY A 80 -6.68 8.34 15.60
C GLY A 80 -8.01 7.66 15.27
N ARG A 81 -8.80 7.32 16.30
CA ARG A 81 -10.07 6.59 16.13
C ARG A 81 -11.02 7.27 15.14
N ASP A 82 -11.20 8.58 15.28
CA ASP A 82 -12.12 9.34 14.41
C ASP A 82 -11.64 9.39 12.96
N VAL A 83 -10.33 9.53 12.75
CA VAL A 83 -9.72 9.52 11.42
C VAL A 83 -9.91 8.17 10.76
N PHE A 84 -9.69 7.08 11.52
CA PHE A 84 -9.92 5.73 11.03
C PHE A 84 -11.36 5.50 10.59
N VAL A 85 -12.33 5.88 11.44
CA VAL A 85 -13.77 5.73 11.12
C VAL A 85 -14.13 6.53 9.88
N ARG A 86 -13.68 7.79 9.77
CA ARG A 86 -13.92 8.61 8.57
C ARG A 86 -13.33 7.99 7.31
N ALA A 87 -12.08 7.54 7.38
CA ALA A 87 -11.43 6.88 6.26
C ALA A 87 -12.17 5.60 5.83
N ALA A 88 -12.61 4.78 6.79
CA ALA A 88 -13.36 3.55 6.55
C ALA A 88 -14.74 3.80 5.94
N CYS A 89 -15.40 4.90 6.30
CA CYS A 89 -16.71 5.30 5.77
C CYS A 89 -16.63 6.07 4.43
N ARG A 90 -15.46 6.62 4.07
CA ARG A 90 -15.27 7.40 2.84
C ARG A 90 -15.41 6.51 1.61
N ARG A 91 -16.38 6.81 0.75
CA ARG A 91 -16.52 6.18 -0.57
C ARG A 91 -15.70 6.92 -1.61
N VAL A 92 -14.88 6.20 -2.35
CA VAL A 92 -14.18 6.76 -3.51
C VAL A 92 -15.13 6.79 -4.71
N SER A 93 -15.42 8.00 -5.21
CA SER A 93 -16.07 8.16 -6.51
C SER A 93 -15.03 8.11 -7.62
N ARG A 94 -15.27 7.28 -8.63
CA ARG A 94 -14.42 7.17 -9.81
C ARG A 94 -15.20 7.64 -11.04
N PHE A 95 -14.79 8.76 -11.61
CA PHE A 95 -15.36 9.29 -12.84
C PHE A 95 -14.56 8.76 -14.03
N THR A 96 -14.98 7.63 -14.58
CA THR A 96 -14.25 6.95 -15.67
C THR A 96 -15.05 6.86 -16.98
N GLY A 97 -16.34 7.22 -16.99
CA GLY A 97 -17.25 7.02 -18.13
C GLY A 97 -17.48 5.55 -18.53
N LEU A 98 -16.74 4.60 -17.93
CA LEU A 98 -16.82 3.18 -18.23
C LEU A 98 -18.19 2.62 -17.88
N LYS A 99 -18.75 3.03 -16.74
CA LYS A 99 -20.10 2.65 -16.32
C LYS A 99 -21.12 3.04 -17.39
N ASP A 100 -21.11 4.31 -17.80
CA ASP A 100 -22.05 4.82 -18.81
C ASP A 100 -21.89 4.10 -20.15
N ARG A 101 -20.66 3.72 -20.53
CA ARG A 101 -20.41 2.93 -21.75
C ARG A 101 -20.94 1.50 -21.64
N ILE A 102 -20.78 0.84 -20.49
CA ILE A 102 -21.30 -0.51 -20.25
C ILE A 102 -22.84 -0.47 -20.24
N ASP A 103 -23.45 0.50 -19.56
CA ASP A 103 -24.91 0.63 -19.46
C ASP A 103 -25.57 0.88 -20.82
N ARG A 104 -24.87 1.55 -21.76
CA ARG A 104 -25.33 1.71 -23.15
C ARG A 104 -25.23 0.43 -23.99
N LEU A 105 -24.30 -0.46 -23.66
CA LEU A 105 -24.06 -1.70 -24.40
C LEU A 105 -24.85 -2.89 -23.84
N ALA A 106 -25.31 -2.81 -22.58
CA ALA A 106 -26.14 -3.84 -21.98
C ALA A 106 -27.56 -3.79 -22.59
N PRO A 107 -28.06 -4.88 -23.22
CA PRO A 107 -29.45 -4.96 -23.65
C PRO A 107 -30.37 -4.91 -22.42
N ARG A 108 -31.44 -4.13 -22.50
CA ARG A 108 -32.48 -4.05 -21.45
C ARG A 108 -33.23 -5.36 -21.30
#